data_AF-A0A7Y2ZLF5-F1
#
_entry.id   AF-A0A7Y2ZLF5-F1
#
_cell.length_a   1.000
_cell.length_b   1.000
_cell.length_c   1.000
_cell.angle_alpha   90.00
_cell.angle_beta   90.00
_cell.angle_gamma   90.00
#
_symmetry.space_group_name_H-M   'P 1'
#
loop_
_entity.id
_entity.type
_entity.pdbx_description
1 polymer ?
#
loop_
_entity_poly.entity_id
_entity_poly.type
_entity_poly.pdbx_seq_one_letter_code
_entity_poly.pdbx_strand_id
1 'polypeptide(L)' 'PFRGKGIYSISGKVLEEFDCINIEVISMRRLAIIEDPRYAESSEKAAAS' A
#
# COMPACT_ATOMS: atom_id res chain seq x y z
N PRO A 1 1.87 -18.76 -0.62
CA PRO A 1 1.11 -17.72 0.13
C PRO A 1 1.99 -16.48 0.37
N PHE A 2 1.50 -15.29 0.03
CA PHE A 2 2.16 -14.05 0.44
C PHE A 2 2.16 -14.01 1.98
N ARG A 3 3.34 -14.14 2.57
CA ARG A 3 3.55 -14.09 4.02
C ARG A 3 4.58 -13.02 4.34
N GLY A 4 4.37 -12.32 5.45
CA GLY A 4 5.30 -11.31 5.95
C GLY A 4 4.73 -9.89 5.97
N LYS A 5 5.35 -9.04 6.81
CA LYS A 5 4.98 -7.64 7.00
C LYS A 5 5.17 -6.84 5.71
N GLY A 6 4.26 -5.91 5.41
CA GLY A 6 4.35 -5.03 4.25
C GLY A 6 3.04 -4.32 3.95
N ILE A 7 3.07 -3.42 2.98
CA ILE A 7 1.88 -2.74 2.44
C ILE A 7 1.37 -3.57 1.26
N TYR A 8 0.07 -3.83 1.22
CA TYR A 8 -0.56 -4.62 0.17
C TYR A 8 -1.82 -3.93 -0.35
N SER A 9 -2.01 -3.95 -1.67
CA SER A 9 -3.30 -3.69 -2.29
C SER A 9 -4.11 -4.99 -2.27
N ILE A 10 -5.31 -4.95 -1.70
CA ILE A 10 -6.24 -6.08 -1.62
C ILE A 10 -7.50 -5.69 -2.40
N SER A 11 -7.94 -6.57 -3.30
CA SER A 11 -9.20 -6.41 -4.02
C SER A 11 -10.02 -7.68 -3.92
N GLY A 12 -11.31 -7.53 -3.63
CA GLY A 12 -12.22 -8.62 -3.36
C GLY A 12 -13.64 -8.14 -3.16
N LYS A 13 -14.54 -9.09 -2.89
CA LYS A 13 -15.94 -8.78 -2.59
C LYS A 13 -16.05 -8.37 -1.12
N VAL A 14 -16.74 -7.25 -0.87
CA VAL A 14 -17.08 -6.84 0.51
C VAL A 14 -18.28 -7.65 0.99
N LEU A 15 -18.20 -8.15 2.22
CA LEU A 15 -19.22 -8.96 2.87
C LEU A 15 -19.46 -8.45 4.28
N GLU A 16 -20.66 -8.67 4.80
CA GLU A 16 -21.03 -8.38 6.19
C GLU A 16 -21.63 -9.65 6.80
N GLU A 17 -20.98 -10.20 7.82
CA GLU A 17 -21.39 -11.42 8.52
C GLU A 17 -21.04 -11.30 10.01
N PHE A 18 -21.92 -11.76 10.90
CA PHE A 18 -21.72 -11.70 12.36
C PHE A 18 -21.33 -10.29 12.86
N ASP A 19 -22.00 -9.26 12.36
CA ASP A 19 -21.72 -7.84 12.65
C ASP A 19 -20.28 -7.40 12.31
N CYS A 20 -19.61 -8.11 11.38
CA CYS A 20 -18.25 -7.83 10.94
C CYS A 20 -18.18 -7.62 9.43
N ILE A 21 -17.46 -6.58 9.01
CA ILE A 21 -17.13 -6.34 7.60
C ILE A 21 -15.89 -7.15 7.22
N ASN A 22 -16.03 -7.97 6.18
CA ASN A 22 -14.99 -8.82 5.63
C ASN A 22 -14.75 -8.53 4.14
N ILE A 23 -13.57 -8.93 3.64
CA ILE A 23 -13.26 -8.92 2.21
C ILE A 23 -12.92 -10.34 1.79
N GLU A 24 -13.73 -10.92 0.92
CA GLU A 24 -13.41 -12.17 0.23
C GLU A 24 -12.40 -11.87 -0.88
N VAL A 25 -11.13 -12.16 -0.61
CA VAL A 25 -9.99 -11.71 -1.43
C VAL A 25 -9.95 -12.45 -2.76
N ILE A 26 -9.99 -11.68 -3.87
CA ILE A 26 -9.81 -12.20 -5.24
C ILE A 26 -8.37 -11.97 -5.71
N SER A 27 -7.76 -10.85 -5.33
CA SER A 27 -6.37 -10.54 -5.67
C SER A 27 -5.68 -9.73 -4.58
N MET A 28 -4.36 -9.90 -4.50
CA MET A 28 -3.51 -9.19 -3.56
C MET A 28 -2.14 -8.94 -4.17
N ARG A 29 -1.61 -7.73 -4.00
CA ARG A 29 -0.29 -7.31 -4.51
C ARG A 29 0.49 -6.59 -3.42
N ARG A 30 1.75 -7.00 -3.19
CA ARG A 30 2.69 -6.24 -2.35
C ARG A 30 3.05 -4.92 -3.03
N LEU A 31 2.89 -3.80 -2.32
CA LEU A 31 3.24 -2.47 -2.80
C LEU A 31 4.65 -2.08 -2.37
N ALA A 32 5.27 -1.20 -3.15
CA ALA A 32 6.52 -0.55 -2.76
C ALA A 32 6.27 0.48 -1.66
N ILE A 33 7.23 0.65 -0.77
CA ILE A 33 7.26 1.77 0.18
C ILE A 33 8.00 2.90 -0.54
N ILE A 34 7.36 4.06 -0.63
CA ILE A 34 7.96 5.27 -1.19
C ILE A 34 8.06 6.33 -0.09
N GLU A 35 9.00 7.26 -0.24
CA GLU A 35 9.07 8.43 0.63
C GLU A 35 7.84 9.31 0.43
N ASP A 36 7.39 9.97 1.50
CA ASP A 36 6.28 10.90 1.40
C ASP A 36 6.72 12.12 0.59
N PRO A 37 6.05 12.45 -0.54
CA PRO A 37 6.46 13.55 -1.40
C PRO A 37 6.54 14.91 -0.70
N ARG A 38 5.86 15.09 0.44
CA ARG A 38 5.89 16.32 1.24
C ARG A 38 7.22 16.52 1.96
N TYR A 39 7.94 15.43 2.23
CA TYR A 39 9.23 15.42 2.92
C TYR A 39 10.37 14.90 2.03
N ALA A 40 10.05 14.46 0.82
CA ALA A 40 11.05 14.13 -0.17
C ALA A 40 11.88 15.38 -0.46
N GLU A 41 13.17 15.31 -0.18
CA GLU A 41 14.11 16.39 -0.48
C GLU A 41 14.03 16.68 -1.99
N SER A 42 13.50 17.86 -2.34
CA SER A 42 13.47 18.31 -3.74
C SER A 42 14.90 18.36 -4.26
N SER A 43 15.20 17.69 -5.37
CA SER A 43 16.53 17.65 -5.99
C SER A 43 16.97 18.99 -6.60
N GLU A 44 16.30 20.10 -6.28
CA GLU A 44 16.61 21.46 -6.74
C GLU A 44 17.99 22.00 -6.31
N LYS A 45 18.78 21.25 -5.54
CA LYS A 45 20.15 21.63 -5.14
C LYS A 45 21.26 20.69 -5.64
N ALA A 46 21.10 20.04 -6.78
CA ALA A 46 22.20 19.30 -7.42
C ALA A 46 22.79 20.00 -8.67
N ALA A 47 22.16 21.05 -9.20
CA ALA A 47 22.62 21.75 -10.42
C ALA A 47 23.35 23.08 -10.16
N ALA A 48 23.63 23.42 -8.90
CA ALA A 48 24.33 24.64 -8.51
C ALA A 48 25.41 24.36 -7.44
N SER A 49 26.34 23.45 -7.76
CA SER A 49 27.63 23.31 -7.07
C SER A 49 28.70 22.89 -8.05
#